data_AF-A0A6P8K3J5-F1
#
_entry.id   AF-A0A6P8K3J5-F1
#
_cell.length_a   1.000
_cell.length_b   1.000
_cell.length_c   1.000
_cell.angle_alpha   90.00
_cell.angle_beta   90.00
_cell.angle_gamma   90.00
#
_symmetry.space_group_name_H-M   'P 1'
#
loop_
_entity.id
_entity.type
_entity.pdbx_description
1 polymer ?
#
loop_
_entity_poly.entity_id
_entity_poly.type
_entity_poly.pdbx_seq_one_letter_code
_entity_poly.pdbx_strand_id
1 'polypeptide(L)'
;MLIVQFITIVTERAIYLRKALIYKIFFHFISVLGIHIWMFFLVPYITSHSFGETAPVLFYLIKCLHMLLSAYQIRCGYPKRILGNVFTKGYSLANYIAFKIYMEIPFLYILRTMLDWVCIDTTLTVMEWIKMEDIFQSVFIVRCYRQMDTDFPVLRGEPKALYSKLLIGGTIILILIALIWSPLFLFALVGTVGKPNIPQKADIAVKINHYEPIYVSQSNSDILQFSNSDFQKLTNRIILDNYASDSMMLYDAVDVTAIKFYENSISLWNMPPPDKERLLHDLSNGAKLDIHLTLTLKCNLTPEAVIYETTYTLTENKVHTRDKLIRLMTANFSNEKVIVPNILPKFITVQRQQANAKFIKDYDGRQHIRLDG
;
A
#
# COMPACT_ATOMS: atom_id res chain seq x y z
N MET A 1 -21.07 5.87 17.77
CA MET A 1 -20.97 5.30 19.13
C MET A 1 -19.89 5.98 19.97
N LEU A 2 -18.63 6.09 19.51
CA LEU A 2 -17.54 6.69 20.30
C LEU A 2 -17.76 8.16 20.69
N ILE A 3 -18.27 9.00 19.78
CA ILE A 3 -18.55 10.41 20.07
C ILE A 3 -19.62 10.55 21.16
N VAL A 4 -20.73 9.82 21.03
CA VAL A 4 -21.81 9.79 22.03
C VAL A 4 -21.28 9.30 23.38
N GLN A 5 -20.37 8.32 23.36
CA GLN A 5 -19.74 7.80 24.56
C GLN A 5 -18.86 8.84 25.24
N PHE A 6 -18.06 9.58 24.48
CA PHE A 6 -17.22 10.65 24.99
C PHE A 6 -18.05 11.76 25.64
N ILE A 7 -19.11 12.22 24.97
CA ILE A 7 -20.03 13.24 25.51
C ILE A 7 -20.68 12.73 26.80
N THR A 8 -21.13 11.47 26.82
CA THR A 8 -21.71 10.85 28.02
C THR A 8 -20.75 10.88 29.21
N ILE A 9 -19.48 10.53 29.00
CA ILE A 9 -18.45 10.55 30.06
C ILE A 9 -18.23 11.97 30.60
N VAL A 10 -18.13 12.96 29.70
CA VAL A 10 -17.92 14.37 30.05
C VAL A 10 -19.12 14.91 30.84
N THR A 11 -20.35 14.65 30.38
CA THR A 11 -21.58 15.09 31.04
C THR A 11 -21.77 14.43 32.41
N GLU A 12 -21.53 13.11 32.53
CA GLU A 12 -21.62 12.43 33.82
C GLU A 12 -20.62 12.99 34.84
N ARG A 13 -19.41 13.33 34.39
CA ARG A 13 -18.40 13.96 35.24
C ARG A 13 -18.84 15.36 35.68
N ALA A 14 -19.41 16.16 34.79
CA ALA A 14 -19.94 17.49 35.13
C ALA A 14 -21.07 17.42 36.17
N ILE A 15 -22.01 16.48 35.99
CA ILE A 15 -23.11 16.23 36.95
C ILE A 15 -22.56 15.79 38.31
N TYR A 16 -21.56 14.91 38.30
CA TYR A 16 -20.89 14.45 39.52
C TYR A 16 -20.25 15.59 40.30
N LEU A 17 -19.54 16.51 39.63
CA LEU A 17 -18.87 17.64 40.27
C LEU A 17 -19.85 18.66 40.86
N ARG A 18 -20.96 18.94 40.15
CA ARG A 18 -22.03 19.82 40.65
C ARG A 18 -22.94 19.18 41.69
N LYS A 19 -22.75 17.89 42.00
CA LYS A 19 -23.56 17.11 42.95
C LYS A 19 -25.07 17.16 42.64
N ALA A 20 -25.43 17.32 41.37
CA ALA A 20 -26.79 17.63 40.96
C ALA A 20 -27.60 16.33 40.76
N LEU A 21 -28.09 15.75 41.86
CA LEU A 21 -28.72 14.40 41.87
C LEU A 21 -29.97 14.32 40.99
N ILE A 22 -30.80 15.36 40.95
CA ILE A 22 -32.00 15.42 40.11
C ILE A 22 -31.62 15.27 38.62
N TYR A 23 -30.59 16.00 38.17
CA TYR A 23 -30.08 15.91 36.79
C TYR A 23 -29.46 14.54 36.51
N LYS A 24 -28.81 13.92 37.51
CA LYS A 24 -28.28 12.55 37.36
C LYS A 24 -29.40 11.53 37.12
N ILE A 25 -30.53 11.65 37.81
CA ILE A 25 -31.69 10.74 37.61
C ILE A 25 -32.23 10.88 36.19
N PHE A 26 -32.49 12.12 35.74
CA PHE A 26 -33.00 12.37 34.39
C PHE A 26 -32.03 11.86 33.32
N PHE A 27 -30.73 12.15 33.48
CA PHE A 27 -29.69 11.68 32.57
C PHE A 27 -29.57 10.15 32.56
N HIS A 28 -29.69 9.50 33.73
CA HIS A 28 -29.67 8.04 33.83
C HIS A 28 -30.83 7.42 33.05
N PHE A 29 -32.06 7.93 33.23
CA PHE A 29 -33.24 7.42 32.53
C PHE A 29 -33.11 7.56 31.00
N ILE A 30 -32.67 8.73 30.51
CA ILE A 30 -32.41 8.93 29.07
C ILE A 30 -31.32 8.00 28.56
N SER A 31 -30.23 7.82 29.31
CA SER A 31 -29.11 6.97 28.91
C SER A 31 -29.51 5.49 28.83
N VAL A 32 -30.31 5.01 29.79
CA VAL A 32 -30.90 3.66 29.79
C VAL A 32 -31.72 3.44 28.52
N LEU A 33 -32.71 4.31 28.26
CA LEU A 33 -33.56 4.20 27.08
C LEU A 33 -32.74 4.31 25.79
N GLY A 34 -31.82 5.26 25.74
CA GLY A 34 -30.95 5.51 24.59
C GLY A 34 -30.10 4.29 24.23
N ILE A 35 -29.46 3.63 25.21
CA ILE A 35 -28.64 2.44 24.95
C ILE A 35 -29.49 1.25 24.48
N HIS A 36 -30.67 1.03 25.07
CA HIS A 36 -31.56 -0.06 24.64
C HIS A 36 -32.11 0.18 23.23
N ILE A 37 -32.58 1.40 22.93
CA ILE A 37 -33.08 1.74 21.61
C ILE A 37 -31.96 1.63 20.56
N TRP A 38 -30.79 2.18 20.88
CA TRP A 38 -29.62 2.14 20.00
C TRP A 38 -29.19 0.69 19.73
N MET A 39 -29.10 -0.15 20.77
CA MET A 39 -28.56 -1.50 20.61
C MET A 39 -29.54 -2.48 19.97
N PHE A 40 -30.83 -2.43 20.32
CA PHE A 40 -31.80 -3.39 19.82
C PHE A 40 -32.44 -2.99 18.49
N PHE A 41 -32.51 -1.69 18.17
CA PHE A 41 -33.19 -1.23 16.94
C PHE A 41 -32.23 -0.61 15.94
N LEU A 42 -31.37 0.33 16.36
CA LEU A 42 -30.57 1.12 15.41
C LEU A 42 -29.39 0.34 14.83
N VAL A 43 -28.64 -0.40 15.67
CA VAL A 43 -27.49 -1.18 15.20
C VAL A 43 -27.90 -2.32 14.25
N PRO A 44 -28.94 -3.13 14.54
CA PRO A 44 -29.42 -4.15 13.60
C PRO A 44 -29.96 -3.53 12.30
N TYR A 45 -30.61 -2.37 12.37
CA TYR A 45 -31.16 -1.68 11.19
C TYR A 45 -30.07 -1.18 10.24
N ILE A 46 -28.99 -0.60 10.77
CA ILE A 46 -27.91 -0.02 9.94
C ILE A 46 -26.94 -1.11 9.47
N THR A 47 -26.58 -2.03 10.37
CA THR A 47 -25.49 -2.97 10.11
C THR A 47 -25.98 -4.27 9.46
N SER A 48 -27.29 -4.59 9.47
CA SER A 48 -27.84 -5.87 8.97
C SER A 48 -27.28 -7.14 9.64
N HIS A 49 -26.39 -7.00 10.62
CA HIS A 49 -25.87 -8.09 11.44
C HIS A 49 -26.72 -8.22 12.72
N SER A 50 -27.03 -9.48 13.09
CA SER A 50 -27.79 -9.77 14.31
C SER A 50 -26.95 -9.56 15.57
N PHE A 51 -27.61 -9.31 16.71
CA PHE A 51 -27.00 -9.05 18.03
C PHE A 51 -26.23 -10.25 18.64
N GLY A 52 -25.93 -11.30 17.88
CA GLY A 52 -25.25 -12.52 18.34
C GLY A 52 -23.72 -12.48 18.30
N GLU A 53 -23.11 -11.43 17.73
CA GLU A 53 -21.66 -11.31 17.66
C GLU A 53 -21.04 -10.90 19.01
N THR A 54 -19.83 -11.39 19.29
CA THR A 54 -19.17 -11.24 20.59
C THR A 54 -18.91 -9.78 20.99
N ALA A 55 -18.61 -8.90 20.04
CA ALA A 55 -18.24 -7.51 20.33
C ALA A 55 -19.43 -6.62 20.80
N PRO A 56 -20.59 -6.58 20.11
CA PRO A 56 -21.78 -5.86 20.61
C PRO A 56 -22.28 -6.37 21.97
N VAL A 57 -22.24 -7.69 22.20
CA VAL A 57 -22.66 -8.31 23.46
C VAL A 57 -21.75 -7.86 24.60
N LEU A 58 -20.43 -7.89 24.42
CA LEU A 58 -19.48 -7.44 25.44
C LEU A 58 -19.65 -5.95 25.76
N PHE A 59 -19.83 -5.11 24.73
CA PHE A 59 -20.11 -3.69 24.92
C PHE A 59 -21.38 -3.47 25.74
N TYR A 60 -22.47 -4.17 25.39
CA TYR A 60 -23.73 -4.07 26.10
C TYR A 60 -23.62 -4.54 27.57
N LEU A 61 -22.87 -5.61 27.84
CA LEU A 61 -22.62 -6.09 29.20
C LEU A 61 -21.87 -5.06 30.05
N ILE A 62 -20.81 -4.47 29.49
CA ILE A 62 -20.08 -3.38 30.16
C ILE A 62 -21.00 -2.18 30.42
N LYS A 63 -21.91 -1.87 29.48
CA LYS A 63 -22.90 -0.81 29.66
C LYS A 63 -23.94 -1.11 30.72
N CYS A 64 -24.42 -2.34 30.82
CA CYS A 64 -25.32 -2.77 31.89
C CYS A 64 -24.64 -2.65 33.26
N LEU A 65 -23.37 -3.02 33.37
CA LEU A 65 -22.59 -2.85 34.59
C LEU A 65 -22.43 -1.36 34.96
N HIS A 66 -22.12 -0.50 33.98
CA HIS A 66 -22.07 0.95 34.19
C HIS A 66 -23.40 1.50 34.71
N MET A 67 -24.51 1.08 34.11
CA MET A 67 -25.85 1.49 34.51
C MET A 67 -26.20 1.01 35.92
N LEU A 68 -25.82 -0.21 36.28
CA LEU A 68 -25.99 -0.75 37.64
C LEU A 68 -25.23 0.08 38.68
N LEU A 69 -23.95 0.39 38.40
CA LEU A 69 -23.13 1.23 39.28
C LEU A 69 -23.68 2.66 39.37
N SER A 70 -24.20 3.21 38.27
CA SER A 70 -24.84 4.53 38.22
C SER A 70 -26.13 4.56 39.06
N ALA A 71 -26.97 3.53 38.98
CA ALA A 71 -28.17 3.39 39.81
C ALA A 71 -27.82 3.23 41.31
N TYR A 72 -26.79 2.44 41.60
CA TYR A 72 -26.26 2.31 42.97
C TYR A 72 -25.78 3.66 43.53
N GLN A 73 -25.07 4.45 42.72
CA GLN A 73 -24.63 5.79 43.10
C GLN A 73 -25.81 6.74 43.37
N ILE A 74 -26.87 6.68 42.56
CA ILE A 74 -28.09 7.47 42.78
C ILE A 74 -28.76 7.07 44.11
N ARG A 75 -28.84 5.76 44.40
CA ARG A 75 -29.42 5.24 45.64
C ARG A 75 -28.65 5.69 46.88
N CYS A 76 -27.32 5.65 46.83
CA CYS A 76 -26.46 6.03 47.97
C CYS A 76 -26.27 7.54 48.11
N GLY A 77 -26.50 8.32 47.04
CA GLY A 77 -26.28 9.76 47.00
C GLY A 77 -24.80 10.16 46.91
N TYR A 78 -24.55 11.47 46.84
CA TYR A 78 -23.19 12.04 46.74
C TYR A 78 -22.60 12.37 48.11
N PRO A 79 -21.33 12.03 48.40
CA PRO A 79 -20.68 12.39 49.65
C PRO A 79 -20.39 13.90 49.71
N LYS A 80 -20.25 14.45 50.93
CA LYS A 80 -19.98 15.88 51.12
C LYS A 80 -18.61 16.31 50.57
N ARG A 81 -17.59 15.46 50.65
CA ARG A 81 -16.23 15.71 50.13
C ARG A 81 -15.97 14.88 48.86
N ILE A 82 -16.04 15.53 47.70
CA ILE A 82 -15.78 14.90 46.39
C ILE A 82 -14.48 15.37 45.74
N LEU A 83 -13.91 16.49 46.20
CA LEU A 83 -12.70 17.07 45.62
C LEU A 83 -11.50 16.22 46.04
N GLY A 84 -10.76 15.72 45.04
CA GLY A 84 -9.56 14.90 45.22
C GLY A 84 -9.41 13.87 44.11
N ASN A 85 -8.16 13.55 43.75
CA ASN A 85 -7.90 12.43 42.86
C ASN A 85 -7.94 11.10 43.64
N VAL A 86 -8.51 10.07 43.04
CA VAL A 86 -8.63 8.74 43.67
C VAL A 86 -7.25 8.15 43.93
N PHE A 87 -6.33 8.34 42.98
CA PHE A 87 -4.96 7.82 43.04
C PHE A 87 -4.08 8.55 44.05
N THR A 88 -4.48 9.73 44.53
CA THR A 88 -3.65 10.55 45.45
C THR A 88 -4.08 10.45 46.91
N LYS A 89 -4.88 9.43 47.27
CA LYS A 89 -5.38 9.24 48.64
C LYS A 89 -4.35 8.61 49.60
N GLY A 90 -3.27 8.07 49.09
CA GLY A 90 -2.15 7.54 49.89
C GLY A 90 -0.83 7.65 49.14
N TYR A 91 0.27 7.40 49.83
CA TYR A 91 1.63 7.65 49.30
C TYR A 91 2.42 6.36 49.00
N SER A 92 1.74 5.23 48.82
CA SER A 92 2.39 3.95 48.50
C SER A 92 2.96 3.93 47.09
N LEU A 93 3.88 2.98 46.83
CA LEU A 93 4.43 2.72 45.49
C LEU A 93 3.32 2.42 44.46
N ALA A 94 2.27 1.68 44.85
CA ALA A 94 1.15 1.38 43.96
C ALA A 94 0.41 2.66 43.52
N ASN A 95 0.21 3.60 44.44
CA ASN A 95 -0.44 4.89 44.13
C ASN A 95 0.46 5.77 43.26
N TYR A 96 1.77 5.74 43.48
CA TYR A 96 2.74 6.41 42.61
C TYR A 96 2.66 5.89 41.17
N ILE A 97 2.70 4.57 40.98
CA ILE A 97 2.62 3.94 39.66
C ILE A 97 1.27 4.25 38.99
N ALA A 98 0.16 4.08 39.71
CA ALA A 98 -1.17 4.36 39.18
C ALA A 98 -1.34 5.83 38.77
N PHE A 99 -0.82 6.76 39.58
CA PHE A 99 -0.84 8.19 39.27
C PHE A 99 0.05 8.53 38.07
N LYS A 100 1.24 7.92 37.96
CA LYS A 100 2.10 8.09 36.79
C LYS A 100 1.43 7.59 35.51
N ILE A 101 0.90 6.37 35.50
CA ILE A 101 0.14 5.83 34.36
C ILE A 101 -1.02 6.75 33.99
N TYR A 102 -1.76 7.24 34.98
CA TYR A 102 -2.86 8.18 34.76
C TYR A 102 -2.42 9.48 34.07
N MET A 103 -1.19 9.97 34.31
CA MET A 103 -0.63 11.15 33.63
C MET A 103 -0.12 10.87 32.22
N GLU A 104 0.38 9.66 31.96
CA GLU A 104 0.87 9.26 30.64
C GLU A 104 -0.26 9.07 29.62
N ILE A 105 -1.52 8.90 30.07
CA ILE A 105 -2.66 8.82 29.16
C ILE A 105 -2.86 10.21 28.51
N PRO A 106 -2.76 10.30 27.17
CA PRO A 106 -2.82 11.58 26.48
C PRO A 106 -4.20 12.22 26.66
N PHE A 107 -4.21 13.54 26.83
CA PHE A 107 -5.40 14.40 26.98
C PHE A 107 -6.29 14.13 28.20
N LEU A 108 -6.22 12.96 28.84
CA LEU A 108 -7.09 12.60 29.97
C LEU A 108 -6.91 13.55 31.14
N TYR A 109 -5.65 13.83 31.51
CA TYR A 109 -5.34 14.73 32.62
C TYR A 109 -5.81 16.16 32.35
N ILE A 110 -5.48 16.69 31.17
CA ILE A 110 -5.82 18.06 30.77
C ILE A 110 -7.34 18.24 30.71
N LEU A 111 -8.05 17.30 30.08
CA LEU A 111 -9.51 17.33 29.98
C LEU A 111 -10.16 17.30 31.36
N ARG A 112 -9.64 16.48 32.29
CA ARG A 112 -10.08 16.50 33.69
C ARG A 112 -9.89 17.88 34.29
N THR A 113 -8.69 18.45 34.22
CA THR A 113 -8.36 19.72 34.89
C THR A 113 -9.26 20.85 34.39
N MET A 114 -9.50 20.90 33.07
CA MET A 114 -10.39 21.88 32.47
C MET A 114 -11.85 21.68 32.90
N LEU A 115 -12.33 20.43 32.93
CA LEU A 115 -13.70 20.16 33.33
C LEU A 115 -13.92 20.40 34.83
N ASP A 116 -12.93 20.10 35.66
CA ASP A 116 -12.95 20.40 37.09
C ASP A 116 -13.01 21.94 37.30
N TRP A 117 -12.23 22.72 36.55
CA TRP A 117 -12.30 24.20 36.58
C TRP A 117 -13.67 24.77 36.14
N VAL A 118 -14.26 24.25 35.06
CA VAL A 118 -15.57 24.72 34.56
C VAL A 118 -16.72 24.40 35.52
N CYS A 119 -16.63 23.28 36.26
CA CYS A 119 -17.73 22.78 37.07
C CYS A 119 -17.65 23.15 38.55
N ILE A 120 -16.47 23.50 39.06
CA ILE A 120 -16.24 23.88 40.45
C ILE A 120 -16.29 25.41 40.56
N ASP A 121 -17.04 25.90 41.54
CA ASP A 121 -17.06 27.33 41.85
C ASP A 121 -15.70 27.75 42.43
N THR A 122 -14.91 28.44 41.62
CA THR A 122 -13.56 28.92 41.96
C THR A 122 -13.38 30.37 41.55
N THR A 123 -12.56 31.10 42.30
CA THR A 123 -12.17 32.48 41.97
C THR A 123 -10.92 32.53 41.08
N LEU A 124 -10.28 31.39 40.84
CA LEU A 124 -9.04 31.30 40.06
C LEU A 124 -9.33 31.34 38.55
N THR A 125 -8.49 32.07 37.82
CA THR A 125 -8.45 31.99 36.36
C THR A 125 -7.98 30.61 35.89
N VAL A 126 -8.25 30.26 34.63
CA VAL A 126 -7.84 28.97 34.03
C VAL A 126 -6.34 28.69 34.23
N MET A 127 -5.50 29.70 34.00
CA MET A 127 -4.05 29.54 34.09
C MET A 127 -3.56 29.36 35.53
N GLU A 128 -4.20 30.03 36.50
CA GLU A 128 -3.90 29.85 37.92
C GLU A 128 -4.34 28.47 38.40
N TRP A 129 -5.49 27.98 37.92
CA TRP A 129 -5.98 26.64 38.21
C TRP A 129 -5.03 25.56 37.69
N ILE A 130 -4.58 25.67 36.43
CA ILE A 130 -3.60 24.74 35.85
C ILE A 130 -2.29 24.77 36.63
N LYS A 131 -1.79 25.96 37.02
CA LYS A 131 -0.58 26.08 37.84
C LYS A 131 -0.75 25.40 39.22
N MET A 132 -1.90 25.58 39.86
CA MET A 132 -2.19 24.95 41.14
C MET A 132 -2.18 23.41 41.04
N GLU A 133 -2.80 22.86 39.98
CA GLU A 133 -2.79 21.43 39.71
C GLU A 133 -1.38 20.89 39.37
N ASP A 134 -0.58 21.62 38.60
CA ASP A 134 0.81 21.24 38.28
C ASP A 134 1.71 21.20 39.53
N ILE A 135 1.57 22.19 40.42
CA ILE A 135 2.24 22.20 41.72
C ILE A 135 1.78 21.00 42.57
N PHE A 136 0.48 20.73 42.62
CA PHE A 136 -0.06 19.59 43.35
C PHE A 136 0.52 18.26 42.86
N GLN A 137 0.58 18.03 41.55
CA GLN A 137 1.17 16.84 40.96
C GLN A 137 2.64 16.69 41.33
N SER A 138 3.42 17.77 41.22
CA SER A 138 4.84 17.79 41.54
C SER A 138 5.09 17.46 43.01
N VAL A 139 4.33 18.08 43.93
CA VAL A 139 4.42 17.81 45.36
C VAL A 139 4.01 16.38 45.70
N PHE A 140 2.94 15.86 45.07
CA PHE A 140 2.50 14.48 45.29
C PHE A 140 3.57 13.47 44.89
N ILE A 141 4.19 13.65 43.72
CA ILE A 141 5.29 12.78 43.25
C ILE A 141 6.47 12.80 44.24
N VAL A 142 6.90 13.98 44.68
CA VAL A 142 8.00 14.10 45.66
C VAL A 142 7.63 13.45 47.00
N ARG A 143 6.38 13.60 47.45
CA ARG A 143 5.89 12.94 48.66
C ARG A 143 5.92 11.41 48.55
N CYS A 144 5.51 10.85 47.42
CA CYS A 144 5.63 9.42 47.15
C CYS A 144 7.09 8.94 47.15
N TYR A 145 8.01 9.69 46.53
CA TYR A 145 9.44 9.35 46.57
C TYR A 145 9.99 9.33 48.00
N ARG A 146 9.65 10.34 48.80
CA ARG A 146 10.07 10.37 50.22
C ARG A 146 9.51 9.22 51.02
N GLN A 147 8.28 8.80 50.75
CA GLN A 147 7.69 7.62 51.37
C GLN A 147 8.45 6.36 50.97
N MET A 148 8.75 6.19 49.68
CA MET A 148 9.55 5.06 49.18
C MET A 148 10.95 5.02 49.80
N ASP A 149 11.62 6.15 49.95
CA ASP A 149 12.93 6.23 50.63
C ASP A 149 12.83 5.87 52.12
N THR A 150 11.68 6.10 52.74
CA THR A 150 11.42 5.73 54.14
C THR A 150 11.11 4.24 54.28
N ASP A 151 10.30 3.69 53.37
CA ASP A 151 9.92 2.28 53.35
C ASP A 151 11.10 1.37 52.94
N PHE A 152 11.98 1.86 52.05
CA PHE A 152 13.17 1.16 51.55
C PHE A 152 14.44 1.99 51.80
N PRO A 153 14.90 2.12 53.05
CA PRO A 153 16.06 2.93 53.38
C PRO A 153 17.33 2.35 52.76
N VAL A 154 18.09 3.21 52.10
CA VAL A 154 19.40 2.87 51.53
C VAL A 154 20.49 3.49 52.39
N LEU A 155 21.53 2.71 52.70
CA LEU A 155 22.71 3.20 53.41
C LEU A 155 23.39 4.31 52.59
N ARG A 156 23.73 5.41 53.26
CA ARG A 156 24.40 6.54 52.63
C ARG A 156 25.87 6.21 52.41
N GLY A 157 26.40 6.55 51.23
CA GLY A 157 27.82 6.38 50.91
C GLY A 157 28.18 5.02 50.29
N GLU A 158 27.22 4.10 50.14
CA GLU A 158 27.46 2.82 49.47
C GLU A 158 27.15 2.87 47.96
N PRO A 159 27.95 2.21 47.12
CA PRO A 159 27.68 2.11 45.69
C PRO A 159 26.41 1.27 45.44
N LYS A 160 25.53 1.75 44.55
CA LYS A 160 24.35 0.98 44.11
C LYS A 160 24.78 -0.32 43.43
N ALA A 161 24.08 -1.42 43.73
CA ALA A 161 24.33 -2.74 43.18
C ALA A 161 24.33 -2.73 41.63
N LEU A 162 25.29 -3.46 41.04
CA LEU A 162 25.45 -3.55 39.58
C LEU A 162 24.18 -4.02 38.87
N TYR A 163 23.48 -5.01 39.44
CA TYR A 163 22.23 -5.53 38.88
C TYR A 163 21.14 -4.45 38.73
N SER A 164 20.97 -3.57 39.73
CA SER A 164 19.98 -2.48 39.66
C SER A 164 20.34 -1.46 38.58
N LYS A 165 21.64 -1.15 38.43
CA LYS A 165 22.14 -0.26 37.36
C LYS A 165 21.92 -0.88 35.98
N LEU A 166 22.20 -2.18 35.83
CA LEU A 166 22.03 -2.90 34.58
C LEU A 166 20.56 -3.05 34.21
N LEU A 167 19.68 -3.29 35.18
CA LEU A 167 18.24 -3.43 34.92
C LEU A 167 17.64 -2.11 34.44
N ILE A 168 17.85 -1.01 35.16
CA ILE A 168 17.27 0.29 34.78
C ILE A 168 18.01 0.88 33.57
N GLY A 169 19.33 0.98 33.64
CA GLY A 169 20.14 1.57 32.58
C GLY A 169 20.18 0.72 31.31
N GLY A 170 20.30 -0.60 31.45
CA GLY A 170 20.28 -1.52 30.31
C GLY A 170 18.93 -1.57 29.61
N THR A 171 17.81 -1.48 30.34
CA THR A 171 16.48 -1.39 29.72
C THR A 171 16.34 -0.11 28.90
N ILE A 172 16.81 1.03 29.41
CA ILE A 172 16.80 2.31 28.67
C ILE A 172 17.64 2.20 27.39
N ILE A 173 18.85 1.64 27.48
CA ILE A 173 19.72 1.44 26.32
C ILE A 173 19.09 0.50 25.29
N LEU A 174 18.47 -0.60 25.73
CA LEU A 174 17.80 -1.55 24.84
C LEU A 174 16.63 -0.90 24.11
N ILE A 175 15.78 -0.13 24.81
CA ILE A 175 14.67 0.61 24.18
C ILE A 175 15.22 1.59 23.14
N LEU A 176 16.32 2.28 23.42
CA LEU A 176 16.95 3.20 22.48
C LEU A 176 17.46 2.48 21.22
N ILE A 177 18.15 1.35 21.39
CA ILE A 177 18.62 0.51 20.26
C ILE A 177 17.42 0.04 19.43
N ALA A 178 16.35 -0.44 20.07
CA ALA A 178 15.14 -0.88 19.40
C ALA A 178 14.47 0.26 18.61
N LEU A 179 14.43 1.48 19.15
CA LEU A 179 13.86 2.64 18.46
C LEU A 179 14.68 3.04 17.23
N ILE A 180 16.00 3.01 17.32
CA ILE A 180 16.90 3.31 16.20
C ILE A 180 16.79 2.25 15.09
N TRP A 181 16.71 0.97 15.46
CA TRP A 181 16.71 -0.14 14.50
C TRP A 181 15.32 -0.51 13.97
N SER A 182 14.25 -0.16 14.68
CA SER A 182 12.86 -0.47 14.31
C SER A 182 12.49 0.02 12.90
N PRO A 183 12.83 1.25 12.46
CA PRO A 183 12.58 1.68 11.09
C PRO A 183 13.27 0.80 10.05
N LEU A 184 14.53 0.40 10.30
CA LEU A 184 15.30 -0.45 9.40
C LEU A 184 14.67 -1.85 9.31
N PHE A 185 14.25 -2.41 10.44
CA PHE A 185 13.57 -3.69 10.51
C PHE A 185 12.23 -3.67 9.76
N LEU A 186 11.46 -2.57 9.90
CA LEU A 186 10.21 -2.39 9.15
C LEU A 186 10.45 -2.32 7.64
N PHE A 187 11.49 -1.62 7.17
CA PHE A 187 11.83 -1.61 5.74
C PHE A 187 12.24 -2.99 5.22
N ALA A 188 12.94 -3.79 6.02
CA ALA A 188 13.31 -5.15 5.63
C ALA A 188 12.10 -6.11 5.58
N LEU A 189 11.11 -5.95 6.46
CA LEU A 189 9.89 -6.77 6.46
C LEU A 189 8.88 -6.35 5.41
N VAL A 190 8.78 -5.05 5.12
CA VAL A 190 8.00 -4.54 3.99
C VAL A 190 8.83 -4.75 2.73
N GLY A 191 9.11 -6.01 2.43
CA GLY A 191 9.63 -6.42 1.14
C GLY A 191 8.69 -5.89 0.07
N THR A 192 9.24 -5.08 -0.83
CA THR A 192 8.56 -4.64 -2.04
C THR A 192 8.16 -5.88 -2.83
N VAL A 193 6.91 -6.32 -2.69
CA VAL A 193 6.38 -7.40 -3.51
C VAL A 193 6.33 -6.86 -4.94
N GLY A 194 7.32 -7.22 -5.75
CA GLY A 194 7.34 -6.92 -7.17
C GLY A 194 6.07 -7.51 -7.77
N LYS A 195 5.16 -6.66 -8.25
CA LYS A 195 4.00 -7.13 -8.98
C LYS A 195 4.40 -7.32 -10.45
N PRO A 196 4.07 -8.45 -11.08
CA PRO A 196 4.38 -8.68 -12.49
C PRO A 196 3.64 -7.66 -13.36
N ASN A 197 4.34 -7.06 -14.33
CA ASN A 197 3.79 -6.03 -15.22
C ASN A 197 3.47 -6.59 -16.61
N ILE A 198 2.38 -7.36 -16.65
CA ILE A 198 1.91 -8.07 -17.85
C ILE A 198 1.31 -7.06 -18.86
N PRO A 199 1.65 -7.15 -20.17
CA PRO A 199 0.99 -6.37 -21.21
C PRO A 199 -0.46 -6.83 -21.38
N GLN A 200 -1.41 -5.88 -21.43
CA GLN A 200 -2.83 -6.15 -21.73
C GLN A 200 -3.16 -5.96 -23.21
N LYS A 201 -2.40 -5.10 -23.89
CA LYS A 201 -2.59 -4.79 -25.29
C LYS A 201 -1.23 -4.63 -25.96
N ALA A 202 -1.09 -5.24 -27.12
CA ALA A 202 0.10 -5.16 -27.95
C ALA A 202 -0.28 -4.82 -29.39
N ASP A 203 0.27 -3.74 -29.90
CA ASP A 203 0.04 -3.25 -31.26
C ASP A 203 1.34 -3.33 -32.05
N ILE A 204 1.30 -3.88 -33.25
CA ILE A 204 2.44 -3.93 -34.16
C ILE A 204 2.07 -3.25 -35.48
N ALA A 205 2.94 -2.40 -35.98
CA ALA A 205 2.78 -1.75 -37.27
C ALA A 205 4.09 -1.77 -38.07
N VAL A 206 3.95 -1.95 -39.39
CA VAL A 206 5.07 -1.88 -40.34
C VAL A 206 4.75 -0.81 -41.38
N LYS A 207 5.62 0.19 -41.50
CA LYS A 207 5.50 1.31 -42.44
C LYS A 207 6.76 1.45 -43.28
N ILE A 208 6.61 1.95 -44.51
CA ILE A 208 7.75 2.35 -45.35
C ILE A 208 7.85 3.87 -45.29
N ASN A 209 8.98 4.39 -44.82
CA ASN A 209 9.20 5.82 -44.61
C ASN A 209 8.01 6.49 -43.86
N HIS A 210 7.43 7.50 -44.49
CA HIS A 210 6.34 8.35 -43.97
C HIS A 210 4.98 7.94 -44.54
N TYR A 211 4.93 6.87 -45.33
CA TYR A 211 3.71 6.40 -45.97
C TYR A 211 2.82 5.63 -44.99
N GLU A 212 1.54 5.47 -45.34
CA GLU A 212 0.57 4.67 -44.59
C GLU A 212 1.10 3.25 -44.32
N PRO A 213 0.86 2.70 -43.11
CA PRO A 213 1.38 1.42 -42.70
C PRO A 213 0.81 0.30 -43.57
N ILE A 214 1.70 -0.58 -44.03
CA ILE A 214 1.36 -1.73 -44.88
C ILE A 214 0.67 -2.81 -44.05
N TYR A 215 1.10 -2.94 -42.80
CA TYR A 215 0.61 -3.95 -41.89
C TYR A 215 0.36 -3.33 -40.53
N VAL A 216 -0.84 -3.56 -40.00
CA VAL A 216 -1.23 -3.22 -38.64
C VAL A 216 -1.89 -4.45 -38.03
N SER A 217 -1.45 -4.86 -36.85
CA SER A 217 -2.07 -5.93 -36.09
C SER A 217 -2.14 -5.58 -34.62
N GLN A 218 -3.22 -5.99 -33.96
CA GLN A 218 -3.48 -5.69 -32.55
C GLN A 218 -3.82 -7.00 -31.85
N SER A 219 -3.22 -7.20 -30.67
CA SER A 219 -3.42 -8.39 -29.84
C SER A 219 -3.82 -7.97 -28.43
N ASN A 220 -5.06 -8.29 -28.06
CA ASN A 220 -5.62 -8.05 -26.73
C ASN A 220 -5.88 -9.37 -25.98
N SER A 221 -6.44 -10.36 -26.68
CA SER A 221 -6.81 -11.67 -26.11
C SER A 221 -5.75 -12.76 -26.31
N ASP A 222 -4.86 -12.61 -27.29
CA ASP A 222 -3.86 -13.62 -27.63
C ASP A 222 -2.50 -13.35 -26.96
N ILE A 223 -2.56 -12.80 -25.75
CA ILE A 223 -1.40 -12.62 -24.86
C ILE A 223 -1.42 -13.76 -23.85
N LEU A 224 -0.52 -14.72 -24.04
CA LEU A 224 -0.42 -15.94 -23.26
C LEU A 224 0.71 -15.81 -22.24
N GLN A 225 0.37 -15.78 -20.96
CA GLN A 225 1.37 -15.86 -19.89
C GLN A 225 1.94 -17.26 -19.81
N PHE A 226 3.25 -17.36 -19.58
CA PHE A 226 3.93 -18.65 -19.52
C PHE A 226 3.52 -19.44 -18.28
N SER A 227 3.27 -20.74 -18.45
CA SER A 227 3.22 -21.68 -17.33
C SER A 227 4.64 -22.02 -16.88
N ASN A 228 4.82 -22.50 -15.64
CA ASN A 228 6.11 -23.00 -15.16
C ASN A 228 6.70 -24.07 -16.09
N SER A 229 5.84 -24.91 -16.70
CA SER A 229 6.28 -25.95 -17.64
C SER A 229 6.80 -25.38 -18.96
N ASP A 230 6.19 -24.32 -19.47
CA ASP A 230 6.59 -23.69 -20.72
C ASP A 230 7.86 -22.84 -20.55
N PHE A 231 7.99 -22.21 -19.39
CA PHE A 231 9.22 -21.53 -18.99
C PHE A 231 10.40 -22.52 -18.90
N GLN A 232 10.23 -23.68 -18.24
CA GLN A 232 11.25 -24.71 -18.20
C GLN A 232 11.64 -25.22 -19.59
N LYS A 233 10.65 -25.44 -20.48
CA LYS A 233 10.93 -25.83 -21.89
C LYS A 233 11.72 -24.76 -22.65
N LEU A 234 11.46 -23.48 -22.38
CA LEU A 234 12.20 -22.37 -22.98
C LEU A 234 13.63 -22.31 -22.44
N THR A 235 13.79 -22.32 -21.12
CA THR A 235 15.08 -22.30 -20.44
C THR A 235 15.96 -23.46 -20.93
N ASN A 236 15.43 -24.69 -20.98
CA ASN A 236 16.17 -25.87 -21.44
C ASN A 236 16.71 -25.76 -22.86
N ARG A 237 16.02 -25.02 -23.75
CA ARG A 237 16.49 -24.80 -25.13
C ARG A 237 17.60 -23.76 -25.23
N ILE A 238 17.65 -22.84 -24.27
CA ILE A 238 18.55 -21.69 -24.27
C ILE A 238 19.81 -21.97 -23.40
N ILE A 239 19.85 -23.08 -22.67
CA ILE A 239 20.98 -23.50 -21.82
C ILE A 239 22.35 -23.41 -22.53
N LEU A 240 22.42 -23.69 -23.83
CA LEU A 240 23.67 -23.68 -24.59
C LEU A 240 24.23 -22.26 -24.82
N ASP A 241 23.41 -21.21 -24.72
CA ASP A 241 23.84 -19.82 -24.79
C ASP A 241 23.92 -19.23 -23.38
N ASN A 242 25.16 -19.11 -22.87
CA ASN A 242 25.44 -18.57 -21.54
C ASN A 242 24.80 -17.18 -21.32
N TYR A 243 24.84 -16.30 -22.33
CA TYR A 243 24.32 -14.94 -22.21
C TYR A 243 22.79 -14.91 -22.06
N ALA A 244 22.12 -15.79 -22.80
CA ALA A 244 20.68 -15.89 -22.80
C ALA A 244 20.16 -16.65 -21.56
N SER A 245 20.91 -17.65 -21.08
CA SER A 245 20.64 -18.33 -19.80
C SER A 245 20.74 -17.35 -18.63
N ASP A 246 21.83 -16.58 -18.53
CA ASP A 246 22.02 -15.57 -17.47
C ASP A 246 20.91 -14.51 -17.49
N SER A 247 20.47 -14.11 -18.69
CA SER A 247 19.37 -13.16 -18.84
C SER A 247 18.02 -13.74 -18.42
N MET A 248 17.80 -15.05 -18.56
CA MET A 248 16.55 -15.73 -18.20
C MET A 248 16.44 -15.97 -16.68
N MET A 249 17.57 -16.14 -15.98
CA MET A 249 17.58 -16.31 -14.50
C MET A 249 17.05 -15.10 -13.72
N LEU A 250 16.95 -13.93 -14.36
CA LEU A 250 16.41 -12.71 -13.76
C LEU A 250 14.87 -12.67 -13.72
N TYR A 251 14.20 -13.58 -14.42
CA TYR A 251 12.75 -13.56 -14.61
C TYR A 251 12.12 -14.86 -14.11
N ASP A 252 10.92 -14.75 -13.55
CA ASP A 252 10.08 -15.91 -13.25
C ASP A 252 9.13 -16.21 -14.42
N ALA A 253 8.50 -17.39 -14.41
CA ALA A 253 7.52 -17.78 -15.43
C ALA A 253 6.37 -16.76 -15.56
N VAL A 254 5.99 -16.11 -14.45
CA VAL A 254 4.94 -15.08 -14.41
C VAL A 254 5.34 -13.78 -15.12
N ASP A 255 6.63 -13.51 -15.30
CA ASP A 255 7.11 -12.30 -15.97
C ASP A 255 7.22 -12.47 -17.48
N VAL A 256 7.19 -13.71 -17.98
CA VAL A 256 7.33 -14.03 -19.40
C VAL A 256 5.96 -14.21 -20.06
N THR A 257 5.77 -13.54 -21.19
CA THR A 257 4.53 -13.58 -21.97
C THR A 257 4.83 -13.80 -23.45
N ALA A 258 4.01 -14.61 -24.11
CA ALA A 258 3.98 -14.73 -25.56
C ALA A 258 2.84 -13.91 -26.11
N ILE A 259 3.13 -13.10 -27.12
CA ILE A 259 2.14 -12.29 -27.83
C ILE A 259 2.03 -12.86 -29.23
N LYS A 260 0.82 -13.27 -29.61
CA LYS A 260 0.54 -13.75 -30.96
C LYS A 260 -0.08 -12.62 -31.80
N PHE A 261 0.52 -12.38 -32.96
CA PHE A 261 -0.01 -11.48 -33.99
C PHE A 261 -0.55 -12.30 -35.17
N TYR A 262 -1.63 -11.81 -35.79
CA TYR A 262 -2.27 -12.45 -36.94
C TYR A 262 -1.51 -12.15 -38.24
N GLU A 263 -1.52 -13.10 -39.18
CA GLU A 263 -0.79 -12.94 -40.47
C GLU A 263 -1.34 -11.81 -41.34
N ASN A 264 -2.65 -11.56 -41.28
CA ASN A 264 -3.32 -10.51 -42.06
C ASN A 264 -3.40 -9.20 -41.27
N SER A 265 -3.26 -8.07 -41.97
CA SER A 265 -3.49 -6.75 -41.40
C SER A 265 -4.96 -6.56 -41.04
N ILE A 266 -5.24 -5.90 -39.91
CA ILE A 266 -6.62 -5.53 -39.53
C ILE A 266 -7.17 -4.37 -40.34
N SER A 267 -6.28 -3.62 -41.00
CA SER A 267 -6.62 -2.44 -41.80
C SER A 267 -6.21 -2.65 -43.25
N LEU A 268 -7.03 -2.15 -44.16
CA LEU A 268 -6.71 -2.07 -45.58
C LEU A 268 -5.61 -1.04 -45.79
N TRP A 269 -4.68 -1.34 -46.69
CA TRP A 269 -3.61 -0.41 -47.06
C TRP A 269 -4.16 0.70 -47.97
N ASN A 270 -4.72 1.74 -47.35
CA ASN A 270 -5.39 2.85 -48.03
C ASN A 270 -4.38 3.94 -48.43
N MET A 271 -3.41 3.60 -49.28
CA MET A 271 -2.44 4.57 -49.79
C MET A 271 -3.07 5.44 -50.90
N PRO A 272 -2.96 6.78 -50.81
CA PRO A 272 -3.38 7.66 -51.91
C PRO A 272 -2.64 7.31 -53.21
N PRO A 273 -3.33 7.30 -54.38
CA PRO A 273 -2.68 7.10 -55.67
C PRO A 273 -1.40 7.93 -55.92
N PRO A 274 -1.35 9.25 -55.59
CA PRO A 274 -0.12 10.02 -55.79
C PRO A 274 1.05 9.53 -54.92
N ASP A 275 0.78 9.04 -53.72
CA ASP A 275 1.82 8.50 -52.84
C ASP A 275 2.30 7.12 -53.29
N LYS A 276 1.42 6.32 -53.91
CA LYS A 276 1.81 5.08 -54.59
C LYS A 276 2.78 5.35 -55.74
N GLU A 277 2.48 6.33 -56.58
CA GLU A 277 3.36 6.73 -57.70
C GLU A 277 4.71 7.26 -57.20
N ARG A 278 4.72 8.07 -56.14
CA ARG A 278 5.95 8.54 -55.49
C ARG A 278 6.77 7.40 -54.90
N LEU A 279 6.15 6.47 -54.19
CA LEU A 279 6.83 5.31 -53.63
C LEU A 279 7.43 4.43 -54.73
N LEU A 280 6.72 4.23 -55.85
CA LEU A 280 7.24 3.51 -57.02
C LEU A 280 8.44 4.22 -57.65
N HIS A 281 8.36 5.54 -57.82
CA HIS A 281 9.45 6.36 -58.34
C HIS A 281 10.68 6.36 -57.41
N ASP A 282 10.46 6.44 -56.09
CA ASP A 282 11.52 6.34 -55.09
C ASP A 282 12.19 4.96 -55.15
N LEU A 283 11.39 3.90 -55.29
CA LEU A 283 11.88 2.53 -55.46
C LEU A 283 12.73 2.35 -56.71
N SER A 284 12.31 2.90 -57.86
CA SER A 284 13.04 2.80 -59.13
C SER A 284 14.33 3.62 -59.15
N ASN A 285 14.34 4.79 -58.51
CA ASN A 285 15.48 5.71 -58.52
C ASN A 285 16.58 5.36 -57.51
N GLY A 286 16.45 4.24 -56.79
CA GLY A 286 17.44 3.86 -55.78
C GLY A 286 17.45 4.72 -54.52
N ALA A 287 16.41 5.54 -54.29
CA ALA A 287 16.32 6.40 -53.11
C ALA A 287 16.39 5.57 -51.80
N LYS A 288 17.02 6.15 -50.77
CA LYS A 288 17.08 5.53 -49.44
C LYS A 288 15.66 5.42 -48.86
N LEU A 289 15.21 4.19 -48.62
CA LEU A 289 13.90 3.89 -48.04
C LEU A 289 14.09 3.09 -46.75
N ASP A 290 13.44 3.50 -45.68
CA ASP A 290 13.53 2.85 -44.38
C ASP A 290 12.20 2.16 -44.07
N ILE A 291 12.24 0.85 -43.84
CA ILE A 291 11.08 0.10 -43.34
C ILE A 291 11.13 0.16 -41.82
N HIS A 292 10.15 0.82 -41.21
CA HIS A 292 10.04 0.92 -39.77
C HIS A 292 9.04 -0.10 -39.26
N LEU A 293 9.44 -0.86 -38.24
CA LEU A 293 8.57 -1.70 -37.44
C LEU A 293 8.45 -1.09 -36.06
N THR A 294 7.21 -0.82 -35.65
CA THR A 294 6.89 -0.24 -34.34
C THR A 294 6.01 -1.23 -33.57
N LEU A 295 6.47 -1.64 -32.39
CA LEU A 295 5.72 -2.46 -31.43
C LEU A 295 5.37 -1.59 -30.22
N THR A 296 4.09 -1.49 -29.89
CA THR A 296 3.57 -0.73 -28.75
C THR A 296 2.93 -1.68 -27.75
N LEU A 297 3.41 -1.68 -26.52
CA LEU A 297 2.94 -2.52 -25.42
C LEU A 297 2.29 -1.65 -24.35
N LYS A 298 1.03 -1.92 -24.03
CA LYS A 298 0.31 -1.25 -22.94
C LYS A 298 0.15 -2.22 -21.77
N CYS A 299 0.80 -1.89 -20.65
CA CYS A 299 0.75 -2.70 -19.43
C CYS A 299 -0.24 -2.14 -18.40
N ASN A 300 -0.65 -2.96 -17.44
CA ASN A 300 -1.68 -2.59 -16.46
C ASN A 300 -1.18 -1.60 -15.39
N LEU A 301 0.08 -1.74 -14.95
CA LEU A 301 0.64 -0.95 -13.84
C LEU A 301 1.19 0.41 -14.28
N THR A 302 1.39 0.62 -15.59
CA THR A 302 1.98 1.85 -16.14
C THR A 302 1.01 2.52 -17.11
N PRO A 303 0.71 3.83 -16.93
CA PRO A 303 -0.21 4.53 -17.81
C PRO A 303 0.36 4.75 -19.21
N GLU A 304 1.69 4.88 -19.32
CA GLU A 304 2.38 5.06 -20.59
C GLU A 304 2.64 3.73 -21.29
N ALA A 305 2.48 3.73 -22.62
CA ALA A 305 2.78 2.59 -23.46
C ALA A 305 4.28 2.51 -23.73
N VAL A 306 4.82 1.30 -23.66
CA VAL A 306 6.22 1.02 -24.00
C VAL A 306 6.31 0.82 -25.51
N ILE A 307 7.17 1.59 -26.16
CA ILE A 307 7.34 1.54 -27.62
C ILE A 307 8.72 0.95 -27.93
N TYR A 308 8.74 -0.02 -28.84
CA TYR A 308 9.94 -0.57 -29.45
C TYR A 308 9.93 -0.27 -30.94
N GLU A 309 11.01 0.30 -31.46
CA GLU A 309 11.16 0.61 -32.88
C GLU A 309 12.41 -0.04 -33.44
N THR A 310 12.30 -0.57 -34.66
CA THR A 310 13.43 -1.06 -35.43
C THR A 310 13.27 -0.67 -36.90
N THR A 311 14.39 -0.40 -37.55
CA THR A 311 14.44 0.20 -38.88
C THR A 311 15.32 -0.62 -39.79
N TYR A 312 14.79 -1.03 -40.93
CA TYR A 312 15.54 -1.69 -41.99
C TYR A 312 15.74 -0.73 -43.17
N THR A 313 16.99 -0.32 -43.40
CA THR A 313 17.33 0.59 -44.49
C THR A 313 17.52 -0.18 -45.81
N LEU A 314 16.75 0.17 -46.83
CA LEU A 314 16.92 -0.29 -48.20
C LEU A 314 17.92 0.64 -48.90
N THR A 315 19.18 0.21 -48.93
CA THR A 315 20.25 0.82 -49.72
C THR A 315 20.29 0.26 -51.15
N GLU A 316 21.02 0.94 -52.04
CA GLU A 316 21.19 0.54 -53.45
C GLU A 316 21.64 -0.92 -53.63
N ASN A 317 22.44 -1.45 -52.71
CA ASN A 317 22.94 -2.85 -52.75
C ASN A 317 21.84 -3.92 -52.58
N LYS A 318 20.58 -3.54 -52.31
CA LYS A 318 19.43 -4.44 -52.13
C LYS A 318 18.46 -4.40 -53.30
N VAL A 319 18.98 -4.29 -54.53
CA VAL A 319 18.21 -4.20 -55.79
C VAL A 319 17.12 -5.28 -55.88
N HIS A 320 17.44 -6.52 -55.51
CA HIS A 320 16.49 -7.65 -55.59
C HIS A 320 15.25 -7.49 -54.69
N THR A 321 15.39 -6.86 -53.51
CA THR A 321 14.26 -6.59 -52.62
C THR A 321 13.39 -5.46 -53.18
N ARG A 322 14.01 -4.45 -53.79
CA ARG A 322 13.30 -3.32 -54.41
C ARG A 322 12.51 -3.76 -55.63
N ASP A 323 13.13 -4.53 -56.53
CA ASP A 323 12.46 -5.04 -57.74
C ASP A 323 11.23 -5.87 -57.40
N LYS A 324 11.32 -6.72 -56.36
CA LYS A 324 10.18 -7.49 -55.86
C LYS A 324 9.08 -6.60 -55.27
N LEU A 325 9.42 -5.55 -54.52
CA LEU A 325 8.43 -4.59 -54.01
C LEU A 325 7.74 -3.84 -55.16
N ILE A 326 8.47 -3.45 -56.21
CA ILE A 326 7.91 -2.81 -57.41
C ILE A 326 6.94 -3.76 -58.12
N ARG A 327 7.32 -5.03 -58.31
CA ARG A 327 6.46 -6.06 -58.92
C ARG A 327 5.19 -6.31 -58.10
N LEU A 328 5.30 -6.35 -56.78
CA LEU A 328 4.16 -6.51 -55.88
C LEU A 328 3.15 -5.35 -55.97
N MET A 329 3.61 -4.13 -56.17
CA MET A 329 2.72 -2.96 -56.26
C MET A 329 2.13 -2.72 -57.66
N THR A 330 2.79 -3.23 -58.70
CA THR A 330 2.41 -3.01 -60.10
C THR A 330 1.53 -4.14 -60.65
N ALA A 331 1.73 -5.37 -60.20
CA ALA A 331 0.96 -6.51 -60.67
C ALA A 331 -0.43 -6.58 -60.00
N ASN A 332 -1.49 -6.80 -60.79
CA ASN A 332 -2.86 -6.98 -60.26
C ASN A 332 -3.02 -8.27 -59.43
N PHE A 333 -2.22 -9.32 -59.72
CA PHE A 333 -2.15 -10.55 -58.94
C PHE A 333 -0.73 -11.11 -58.98
N SER A 334 0.02 -10.96 -57.90
CA SER A 334 1.36 -11.54 -57.75
C SER A 334 1.41 -12.39 -56.49
N ASN A 335 1.93 -13.62 -56.61
CA ASN A 335 2.24 -14.51 -55.49
C ASN A 335 3.69 -14.34 -55.00
N GLU A 336 4.41 -13.30 -55.46
CA GLU A 336 5.77 -13.04 -54.99
C GLU A 336 5.78 -12.71 -53.48
N LYS A 337 6.87 -13.08 -52.79
CA LYS A 337 7.07 -12.79 -51.37
C LYS A 337 8.38 -12.05 -51.19
N VAL A 338 8.34 -10.94 -50.44
CA VAL A 338 9.51 -10.15 -50.07
C VAL A 338 9.93 -10.53 -48.66
N ILE A 339 11.21 -10.91 -48.49
CA ILE A 339 11.78 -11.25 -47.19
C ILE A 339 12.66 -10.08 -46.75
N VAL A 340 12.30 -9.46 -45.63
CA VAL A 340 13.10 -8.41 -44.98
C VAL A 340 13.86 -9.06 -43.81
N PRO A 341 15.19 -9.22 -43.89
CA PRO A 341 15.95 -9.90 -42.85
C PRO A 341 16.03 -9.05 -41.58
N ASN A 342 15.99 -9.71 -40.42
CA ASN A 342 16.26 -9.16 -39.09
C ASN A 342 15.39 -7.96 -38.66
N ILE A 343 14.16 -7.84 -39.19
CA ILE A 343 13.26 -6.73 -38.83
C ILE A 343 12.40 -6.99 -37.60
N LEU A 344 12.06 -8.24 -37.28
CA LEU A 344 11.20 -8.56 -36.13
C LEU A 344 12.02 -9.36 -35.10
N PRO A 345 12.42 -8.77 -33.95
CA PRO A 345 13.05 -9.54 -32.89
C PRO A 345 12.02 -10.43 -32.21
N LYS A 346 12.41 -11.68 -31.96
CA LYS A 346 11.54 -12.64 -31.27
C LYS A 346 11.44 -12.38 -29.75
N PHE A 347 12.53 -11.93 -29.14
CA PHE A 347 12.62 -11.71 -27.70
C PHE A 347 12.84 -10.22 -27.41
N ILE A 348 11.95 -9.65 -26.60
CA ILE A 348 11.99 -8.25 -26.19
C ILE A 348 11.88 -8.22 -24.67
N THR A 349 12.84 -7.55 -24.03
CA THR A 349 12.82 -7.31 -22.59
C THR A 349 12.26 -5.92 -22.32
N VAL A 350 11.26 -5.83 -21.45
CA VAL A 350 10.68 -4.56 -21.03
C VAL A 350 11.17 -4.25 -19.62
N GLN A 351 12.02 -3.24 -19.49
CA GLN A 351 12.58 -2.80 -18.21
C GLN A 351 12.38 -1.31 -18.06
N ARG A 352 11.83 -0.86 -16.91
CA ARG A 352 11.65 0.58 -16.60
C ARG A 352 11.01 1.38 -17.75
N GLN A 353 9.95 0.83 -18.36
CA GLN A 353 9.22 1.41 -19.49
C GLN A 353 10.03 1.58 -20.79
N GLN A 354 11.19 0.93 -20.89
CA GLN A 354 11.97 0.83 -22.12
C GLN A 354 11.93 -0.62 -22.62
N ALA A 355 11.69 -0.78 -23.93
CA ALA A 355 11.77 -2.08 -24.58
C ALA A 355 13.15 -2.21 -25.25
N ASN A 356 13.90 -3.21 -24.82
CA ASN A 356 15.19 -3.57 -25.40
C ASN A 356 15.08 -4.93 -26.07
N ALA A 357 15.43 -5.01 -27.35
CA ALA A 357 15.62 -6.29 -28.00
C ALA A 357 16.95 -6.88 -27.53
N LYS A 358 16.89 -7.98 -26.78
CA LYS A 358 18.06 -8.80 -26.51
C LYS A 358 18.10 -9.89 -27.58
N PHE A 359 19.13 -9.86 -28.41
CA PHE A 359 19.38 -10.93 -29.38
C PHE A 359 19.85 -12.17 -28.64
N ILE A 360 18.91 -13.08 -28.37
CA ILE A 360 19.26 -14.49 -28.24
C ILE A 360 19.56 -14.94 -29.67
N LYS A 361 20.83 -15.14 -30.00
CA LYS A 361 21.21 -15.63 -31.33
C LYS A 361 20.58 -17.02 -31.50
N ASP A 362 19.88 -17.23 -32.61
CA ASP A 362 19.32 -18.52 -33.06
C ASP A 362 18.08 -19.07 -32.33
N TYR A 363 16.98 -18.31 -32.31
CA TYR A 363 15.67 -18.97 -32.43
C TYR A 363 15.23 -18.95 -33.90
N ASP A 364 15.57 -19.99 -34.64
CA ASP A 364 14.94 -20.28 -35.93
C ASP A 364 14.08 -21.54 -35.76
N GLY A 365 12.76 -21.39 -35.83
CA GLY A 365 11.77 -22.45 -35.60
C GLY A 365 11.70 -23.50 -36.72
N ARG A 366 12.76 -23.65 -37.52
CA ARG A 366 12.84 -24.61 -38.62
C ARG A 366 14.08 -25.48 -38.45
N GLN A 367 14.00 -26.47 -37.56
CA GLN A 367 14.85 -27.64 -37.75
C GLN A 367 14.25 -28.50 -38.85
N HIS A 368 14.98 -28.52 -39.98
CA HIS A 368 14.81 -29.46 -41.07
C HIS A 368 14.72 -30.89 -40.53
N ILE A 369 13.63 -31.58 -40.86
CA ILE A 369 13.62 -33.03 -40.94
C ILE A 369 14.58 -33.40 -42.08
N ARG A 370 15.82 -33.74 -41.73
CA ARG A 370 16.66 -34.57 -42.58
C ARG A 370 16.23 -36.01 -42.35
N LEU A 371 15.52 -36.56 -43.32
CA LEU A 371 15.45 -38.00 -43.51
C LEU A 371 16.84 -38.43 -43.98
N ASP A 372 17.60 -39.05 -43.08
CA ASP A 372 18.58 -40.06 -43.45
C ASP A 372 18.01 -41.39 -42.95
N GLY A 373 17.69 -42.26 -43.92
CA GLY A 373 16.96 -43.52 -43.79
C GLY A 373 16.39 -43.91 -45.14
#